data_AF-A0A3N5QDF2-F1
#
_entry.id   AF-A0A3N5QDF2-F1
#
_cell.length_a   1.000
_cell.length_b   1.000
_cell.length_c   1.000
_cell.angle_alpha   90.00
_cell.angle_beta   90.00
_cell.angle_gamma   90.00
#
_symmetry.space_group_name_H-M   'P 1'
#
loop_
_entity.id
_entity.type
_entity.pdbx_description
1 polymer ?
#
loop_
_entity_poly.entity_id
_entity_poly.type
_entity_poly.pdbx_seq_one_letter_code
_entity_poly.pdbx_strand_id
1 'polypeptide(L)'
;YFPKNCTHFEEIKIYFDTVGACDAVIESLKKAWLEYAQTYPERIEPLAWCNECGKKLPISNARLSWSTETQEIYILDGKCLDKYQHFDELTSRQLSTITHSDLEDLVEKEGLSEYDVERLTETLTLWGALPINCPGSVYFIQSEKTHAVKIGFTSGPIEKRLASLQTAHPYKLQLLAALAGTVAYEKSLHDRFAKFRLEGEWFEPHPDLMAFVSVVRLGLGHNNSQERTE
;
A
#
# COMPACT_ATOMS: atom_id res chain seq x y z
N TYR A 1 -26.57 -12.20 -2.07
CA TYR A 1 -26.22 -11.60 -0.76
C TYR A 1 -24.73 -11.33 -0.78
N PHE A 2 -24.29 -10.11 -0.52
CA PHE A 2 -22.86 -9.77 -0.51
C PHE A 2 -22.13 -10.50 0.62
N PRO A 3 -20.95 -11.12 0.36
CA PRO A 3 -20.22 -11.87 1.38
C PRO A 3 -19.64 -10.93 2.44
N LYS A 4 -20.13 -11.06 3.69
CA LYS A 4 -19.75 -10.15 4.79
C LYS A 4 -18.41 -10.47 5.46
N ASN A 5 -17.86 -11.66 5.20
CA ASN A 5 -16.66 -12.17 5.86
C ASN A 5 -15.44 -12.22 4.90
N CYS A 6 -15.50 -11.58 3.73
CA CYS A 6 -14.35 -11.52 2.84
C CYS A 6 -13.27 -10.60 3.43
N THR A 7 -12.05 -11.13 3.50
CA THR A 7 -10.88 -10.40 4.00
C THR A 7 -9.89 -10.05 2.89
N HIS A 8 -10.20 -10.42 1.64
CA HIS A 8 -9.29 -10.25 0.51
C HIS A 8 -9.99 -9.85 -0.80
N PHE A 9 -9.32 -9.04 -1.63
CA PHE A 9 -9.83 -8.53 -2.90
C PHE A 9 -10.30 -9.66 -3.83
N GLU A 10 -9.45 -10.66 -4.05
CA GLU A 10 -9.73 -11.76 -4.99
C GLU A 10 -11.01 -12.53 -4.62
N GLU A 11 -11.33 -12.66 -3.33
CA GLU A 11 -12.56 -13.35 -2.89
C GLU A 11 -13.81 -12.53 -3.25
N ILE A 12 -13.74 -11.21 -3.14
CA ILE A 12 -14.82 -10.30 -3.51
C ILE A 12 -14.96 -10.27 -5.04
N LYS A 13 -13.84 -10.24 -5.76
CA LYS A 13 -13.81 -10.30 -7.23
C LYS A 13 -14.46 -11.59 -7.75
N ILE A 14 -14.08 -12.75 -7.22
CA ILE A 14 -14.71 -14.05 -7.57
C ILE A 14 -16.23 -13.99 -7.35
N TYR A 15 -16.71 -13.39 -6.25
CA TYR A 15 -18.15 -13.20 -6.04
C TYR A 15 -18.79 -12.34 -7.15
N PHE A 16 -18.18 -11.21 -7.51
CA PHE A 16 -18.71 -10.35 -8.58
C PHE A 16 -18.71 -11.04 -9.95
N ASP A 17 -17.67 -11.83 -10.25
CA ASP A 17 -17.61 -12.64 -11.46
C ASP A 17 -18.75 -13.66 -11.50
N THR A 18 -19.07 -14.32 -10.37
CA THR A 18 -20.16 -15.31 -10.31
C THR A 18 -21.55 -14.71 -10.52
N VAL A 19 -21.73 -13.42 -10.24
CA VAL A 19 -23.01 -12.72 -10.48
C VAL A 19 -23.03 -11.98 -11.82
N GLY A 20 -21.99 -12.16 -12.66
CA GLY A 20 -21.90 -11.55 -13.99
C GLY A 20 -21.74 -10.03 -13.95
N ALA A 21 -21.00 -9.51 -12.97
CA ALA A 21 -20.69 -8.09 -12.91
C ALA A 21 -19.87 -7.66 -14.13
N CYS A 22 -20.10 -6.45 -14.63
CA CYS A 22 -19.31 -5.90 -15.73
C CYS A 22 -17.98 -5.31 -15.22
N ASP A 23 -17.03 -5.09 -16.13
CA ASP A 23 -15.69 -4.58 -15.82
C ASP A 23 -15.72 -3.26 -15.03
N ALA A 24 -16.69 -2.37 -15.32
CA ALA A 24 -16.85 -1.11 -14.59
C ALA A 24 -17.13 -1.30 -13.08
N VAL A 25 -17.79 -2.39 -12.71
CA VAL A 25 -18.02 -2.75 -11.29
C VAL A 25 -16.72 -3.23 -10.66
N ILE A 26 -15.93 -4.03 -11.38
CA ILE A 26 -14.61 -4.50 -10.90
C ILE A 26 -13.66 -3.30 -10.74
N GLU A 27 -13.64 -2.37 -11.67
CA GLU A 27 -12.85 -1.13 -11.56
C GLU A 27 -13.27 -0.26 -10.37
N SER A 28 -14.58 -0.19 -10.09
CA SER A 28 -15.08 0.51 -8.91
C SER A 28 -14.68 -0.22 -7.62
N LEU A 29 -14.70 -1.56 -7.63
CA LEU A 29 -14.26 -2.39 -6.51
C LEU A 29 -12.77 -2.20 -6.24
N LYS A 30 -11.92 -2.19 -7.27
CA LYS A 30 -10.47 -1.95 -7.12
C LYS A 30 -10.21 -0.66 -6.35
N LYS A 31 -10.84 0.45 -6.77
CA LYS A 31 -10.69 1.75 -6.11
C LYS A 31 -11.15 1.70 -4.65
N ALA A 32 -12.34 1.17 -4.39
CA ALA A 32 -12.88 1.04 -3.04
C ALA A 32 -12.00 0.14 -2.15
N TRP A 33 -11.44 -0.93 -2.72
CA TRP A 33 -10.54 -1.84 -2.02
C TRP A 33 -9.23 -1.15 -1.63
N LEU A 34 -8.60 -0.41 -2.55
CA LEU A 34 -7.37 0.33 -2.26
C LEU A 34 -7.61 1.39 -1.19
N GLU A 35 -8.73 2.11 -1.23
CA GLU A 35 -9.11 3.06 -0.17
C GLU A 35 -9.32 2.35 1.18
N TYR A 36 -10.00 1.20 1.19
CA TYR A 36 -10.21 0.40 2.39
C TYR A 36 -8.89 -0.13 2.97
N ALA A 37 -8.04 -0.70 2.12
CA ALA A 37 -6.74 -1.24 2.48
C ALA A 37 -5.80 -0.16 3.03
N GLN A 38 -5.85 1.04 2.46
CA GLN A 38 -5.12 2.18 2.98
C GLN A 38 -5.66 2.66 4.34
N THR A 39 -6.99 2.64 4.51
CA THR A 39 -7.64 3.10 5.75
C THR A 39 -7.43 2.13 6.91
N TYR A 40 -7.44 0.82 6.61
CA TYR A 40 -7.36 -0.26 7.59
C TYR A 40 -6.30 -1.29 7.19
N PRO A 41 -5.02 -0.91 7.12
CA PRO A 41 -3.95 -1.80 6.65
C PRO A 41 -3.81 -3.04 7.54
N GLU A 42 -4.13 -2.95 8.83
CA GLU A 42 -4.11 -4.06 9.77
C GLU A 42 -5.15 -5.15 9.46
N ARG A 43 -6.15 -4.84 8.63
CA ARG A 43 -7.21 -5.77 8.22
C ARG A 43 -6.90 -6.45 6.89
N ILE A 44 -5.82 -6.06 6.23
CA ILE A 44 -5.41 -6.62 4.96
C ILE A 44 -4.43 -7.75 5.26
N GLU A 45 -4.80 -8.95 4.85
CA GLU A 45 -3.94 -10.12 4.91
C GLU A 45 -3.22 -10.29 3.57
N PRO A 46 -1.89 -10.13 3.49
CA PRO A 46 -1.15 -10.31 2.25
C PRO A 46 -1.19 -11.76 1.78
N LEU A 47 -1.83 -12.00 0.64
CA LEU A 47 -2.03 -13.34 0.08
C LEU A 47 -1.71 -13.33 -1.42
N ALA A 48 -1.57 -14.51 -2.01
CA ALA A 48 -1.34 -14.67 -3.44
C ALA A 48 -2.07 -15.88 -3.99
N TRP A 49 -2.34 -15.86 -5.30
CA TRP A 49 -2.96 -16.96 -6.03
C TRP A 49 -2.00 -17.46 -7.09
N CYS A 50 -1.78 -18.77 -7.12
CA CYS A 50 -1.00 -19.38 -8.18
C CYS A 50 -1.78 -19.33 -9.51
N ASN A 51 -1.17 -18.79 -10.56
CA ASN A 51 -1.80 -18.68 -11.89
C ASN A 51 -2.16 -20.05 -12.49
N GLU A 52 -1.43 -21.09 -12.12
CA GLU A 52 -1.59 -22.44 -12.70
C GLU A 52 -2.65 -23.29 -12.02
N CYS A 53 -2.60 -23.38 -10.70
CA CYS A 53 -3.50 -24.25 -9.94
C CYS A 53 -4.61 -23.50 -9.20
N GLY A 54 -4.61 -22.16 -9.24
CA GLY A 54 -5.57 -21.30 -8.54
C GLY A 54 -5.46 -21.34 -7.01
N LYS A 55 -4.43 -21.99 -6.47
CA LYS A 55 -4.25 -22.18 -5.03
C LYS A 55 -3.96 -20.84 -4.35
N LYS A 56 -4.70 -20.57 -3.26
CA LYS A 56 -4.45 -19.48 -2.31
C LYS A 56 -3.22 -19.79 -1.46
N LEU A 57 -2.31 -18.83 -1.32
CA LEU A 57 -1.00 -19.00 -0.70
C LEU A 57 -0.64 -17.78 0.16
N PRO A 58 0.10 -17.95 1.26
CA PRO A 58 0.85 -16.84 1.86
C PRO A 58 1.84 -16.27 0.86
N ILE A 59 2.07 -14.95 0.86
CA ILE A 59 3.05 -14.29 -0.04
C ILE A 59 4.48 -14.84 0.12
N SER A 60 4.83 -15.36 1.29
CA SER A 60 6.11 -16.03 1.53
C SER A 60 6.25 -17.33 0.72
N ASN A 61 5.15 -17.96 0.34
CA ASN A 61 5.16 -19.23 -0.38
C ASN A 61 4.89 -19.07 -1.88
N ALA A 62 4.65 -17.83 -2.32
CA ALA A 62 4.45 -17.49 -3.73
C ALA A 62 5.79 -17.06 -4.37
N ARG A 63 5.94 -17.41 -5.64
CA ARG A 63 7.11 -17.11 -6.48
C ARG A 63 6.67 -16.24 -7.65
N LEU A 64 7.18 -15.02 -7.73
CA LEU A 64 7.15 -14.24 -8.97
C LEU A 64 8.21 -14.84 -9.90
N SER A 65 7.77 -15.32 -11.05
CA SER A 65 8.60 -16.04 -12.01
C SER A 65 8.38 -15.49 -13.41
N TRP A 66 9.43 -15.41 -14.22
CA TRP A 66 9.33 -14.92 -15.58
C TRP A 66 10.25 -15.67 -16.53
N SER A 67 9.86 -15.73 -17.79
CA SER A 67 10.68 -16.26 -18.89
C SER A 67 11.35 -15.10 -19.62
N THR A 68 12.67 -15.14 -19.75
CA THR A 68 13.40 -14.17 -20.58
C THR A 68 13.22 -14.44 -22.08
N GLU A 69 12.76 -15.64 -22.45
CA GLU A 69 12.51 -16.01 -23.85
C GLU A 69 11.11 -15.60 -24.30
N THR A 70 10.07 -15.98 -23.54
CA THR A 70 8.68 -15.66 -23.91
C THR A 70 8.19 -14.31 -23.39
N GLN A 71 8.95 -13.67 -22.49
CA GLN A 71 8.57 -12.45 -21.79
C GLN A 71 7.27 -12.57 -20.99
N GLU A 72 6.91 -13.79 -20.60
CA GLU A 72 5.72 -14.05 -19.79
C GLU A 72 6.05 -14.04 -18.30
N ILE A 73 5.08 -13.61 -17.50
CA ILE A 73 5.21 -13.44 -16.04
C ILE A 73 4.14 -14.26 -15.32
N TYR A 74 4.56 -14.93 -14.25
CA TYR A 74 3.75 -15.87 -13.50
C TYR A 74 3.94 -15.70 -11.99
N ILE A 75 2.87 -15.86 -11.23
CA ILE A 75 2.87 -16.14 -9.81
C ILE A 75 2.62 -17.63 -9.60
N LEU A 76 3.62 -18.34 -9.11
CA LEU A 76 3.58 -19.79 -8.95
C LEU A 76 3.75 -20.20 -7.48
N ASP A 77 3.10 -21.32 -7.13
CA ASP A 77 3.47 -22.08 -5.93
C ASP A 77 4.74 -22.90 -6.22
N GLY A 78 5.45 -23.33 -5.17
CA GLY A 78 6.72 -24.06 -5.35
C GLY A 78 6.59 -25.31 -6.23
N LYS A 79 5.49 -26.07 -6.13
CA LYS A 79 5.28 -27.29 -6.93
C LYS A 79 4.99 -26.95 -8.39
N CYS A 80 4.22 -25.90 -8.64
CA CYS A 80 3.94 -25.42 -9.99
C CYS A 80 5.20 -24.88 -10.65
N LEU A 81 6.03 -24.13 -9.92
CA LEU A 81 7.32 -23.64 -10.41
C LEU A 81 8.23 -24.82 -10.79
N ASP A 82 8.40 -25.79 -9.91
CA ASP A 82 9.22 -26.98 -10.18
C ASP A 82 8.74 -27.67 -11.46
N LYS A 83 7.43 -27.84 -11.64
CA LYS A 83 6.86 -28.45 -12.84
C LYS A 83 7.16 -27.63 -14.09
N TYR A 84 7.03 -26.31 -14.04
CA TYR A 84 7.27 -25.42 -15.18
C TYR A 84 8.74 -25.36 -15.59
N GLN A 85 9.66 -25.39 -14.62
CA GLN A 85 11.10 -25.39 -14.88
C GLN A 85 11.59 -26.63 -15.67
N HIS A 86 10.79 -27.69 -15.76
CA HIS A 86 11.10 -28.83 -16.65
C HIS A 86 10.84 -28.52 -18.12
N PHE A 87 10.04 -27.49 -18.42
CA PHE A 87 9.61 -27.13 -19.77
C PHE A 87 10.23 -25.82 -20.27
N ASP A 88 10.44 -24.85 -19.37
CA ASP A 88 11.01 -23.53 -19.69
C ASP A 88 11.96 -23.04 -18.57
N GLU A 89 13.02 -22.33 -18.93
CA GLU A 89 13.97 -21.78 -17.97
C GLU A 89 13.39 -20.50 -17.36
N LEU A 90 12.77 -20.64 -16.19
CA LEU A 90 12.17 -19.53 -15.46
C LEU A 90 13.11 -18.98 -14.39
N THR A 91 13.37 -17.67 -14.45
CA THR A 91 13.90 -16.91 -13.32
C THR A 91 12.79 -16.73 -12.30
N SER A 92 13.10 -16.80 -11.00
CA SER A 92 12.08 -16.61 -9.96
C SER A 92 12.61 -15.94 -8.69
N ARG A 93 11.72 -15.20 -8.03
CA ARG A 93 11.96 -14.55 -6.73
C ARG A 93 10.76 -14.75 -5.80
N GLN A 94 11.02 -14.76 -4.49
CA GLN A 94 9.96 -14.91 -3.49
C GLN A 94 9.13 -13.63 -3.43
N LEU A 95 7.81 -13.75 -3.53
CA LEU A 95 6.92 -12.58 -3.65
C LEU A 95 7.00 -11.64 -2.44
N SER A 96 7.20 -12.17 -1.23
CA SER A 96 7.38 -11.37 -0.01
C SER A 96 8.63 -10.49 0.03
N THR A 97 9.52 -10.61 -0.96
CA THR A 97 10.76 -9.83 -1.06
C THR A 97 10.73 -8.79 -2.18
N ILE A 98 9.63 -8.73 -2.94
CA ILE A 98 9.50 -7.86 -4.10
C ILE A 98 9.10 -6.45 -3.66
N THR A 99 9.76 -5.45 -4.25
CA THR A 99 9.47 -4.03 -4.11
C THR A 99 9.01 -3.44 -5.44
N HIS A 100 8.52 -2.18 -5.44
CA HIS A 100 8.21 -1.46 -6.69
C HIS A 100 9.44 -1.31 -7.59
N SER A 101 10.62 -1.05 -7.01
CA SER A 101 11.87 -0.93 -7.77
C SER A 101 12.28 -2.26 -8.41
N ASP A 102 12.01 -3.39 -7.76
CA ASP A 102 12.25 -4.70 -8.38
C ASP A 102 11.34 -4.95 -9.58
N LEU A 103 10.13 -4.39 -9.60
CA LEU A 103 9.23 -4.48 -10.75
C LEU A 103 9.64 -3.54 -11.89
N GLU A 104 10.12 -2.34 -11.58
CA GLU A 104 10.71 -1.44 -12.58
C GLU A 104 11.92 -2.10 -13.26
N ASP A 105 12.76 -2.78 -12.48
CA ASP A 105 13.90 -3.56 -12.97
C ASP A 105 13.48 -4.67 -13.95
N LEU A 106 12.29 -5.27 -13.81
CA LEU A 106 11.80 -6.27 -14.76
C LEU A 106 11.58 -5.68 -16.17
N VAL A 107 11.15 -4.42 -16.25
CA VAL A 107 11.01 -3.73 -17.54
C VAL A 107 12.38 -3.33 -18.08
N GLU A 108 13.18 -2.67 -17.24
CA GLU A 108 14.44 -2.05 -17.68
C GLU A 108 15.56 -3.06 -17.97
N LYS A 109 15.67 -4.12 -17.15
CA LYS A 109 16.79 -5.07 -17.20
C LYS A 109 16.41 -6.39 -17.86
N GLU A 110 15.22 -6.90 -17.55
CA GLU A 110 14.75 -8.19 -18.06
C GLU A 110 13.96 -8.06 -19.38
N GLY A 111 13.64 -6.83 -19.81
CA GLY A 111 12.99 -6.56 -21.08
C GLY A 111 11.51 -6.97 -21.13
N LEU A 112 10.86 -7.10 -19.98
CA LEU A 112 9.45 -7.46 -19.89
C LEU A 112 8.55 -6.29 -20.33
N SER A 113 7.37 -6.65 -20.83
CA SER A 113 6.32 -5.71 -21.27
C SER A 113 5.89 -4.78 -20.13
N GLU A 114 6.00 -3.46 -20.34
CA GLU A 114 5.55 -2.43 -19.38
C GLU A 114 4.08 -2.65 -18.98
N TYR A 115 3.23 -3.03 -19.94
CA TYR A 115 1.82 -3.33 -19.69
C TYR A 115 1.63 -4.52 -18.74
N ASP A 116 2.40 -5.60 -18.91
CA ASP A 116 2.28 -6.77 -18.05
C ASP A 116 2.80 -6.50 -16.65
N VAL A 117 3.87 -5.71 -16.53
CA VAL A 117 4.40 -5.27 -15.24
C VAL A 117 3.45 -4.30 -14.54
N GLU A 118 2.78 -3.39 -15.25
CA GLU A 118 1.77 -2.51 -14.68
C GLU A 118 0.58 -3.33 -14.13
N ARG A 119 0.08 -4.27 -14.92
CA ARG A 119 -1.01 -5.18 -14.52
C ARG A 119 -0.62 -6.07 -13.33
N LEU A 120 0.63 -6.55 -13.30
CA LEU A 120 1.19 -7.26 -12.16
C LEU A 120 1.24 -6.37 -10.92
N THR A 121 1.76 -5.15 -11.04
CA THR A 121 1.86 -4.18 -9.95
C THR A 121 0.50 -3.90 -9.34
N GLU A 122 -0.52 -3.68 -10.16
CA GLU A 122 -1.91 -3.50 -9.71
C GLU A 122 -2.39 -4.73 -8.94
N THR A 123 -2.20 -5.93 -9.51
CA THR A 123 -2.62 -7.20 -8.89
C THR A 123 -1.97 -7.39 -7.51
N LEU A 124 -0.65 -7.21 -7.43
CA LEU A 124 0.11 -7.36 -6.19
C LEU A 124 -0.27 -6.31 -5.14
N THR A 125 -0.61 -5.10 -5.57
CA THR A 125 -1.12 -4.05 -4.67
C THR A 125 -2.49 -4.41 -4.12
N LEU A 126 -3.41 -4.89 -4.96
CA LEU A 126 -4.75 -5.35 -4.55
C LEU A 126 -4.68 -6.55 -3.60
N TRP A 127 -3.68 -7.40 -3.78
CA TRP A 127 -3.39 -8.55 -2.92
C TRP A 127 -2.68 -8.20 -1.61
N GLY A 128 -2.33 -6.91 -1.41
CA GLY A 128 -1.54 -6.46 -0.25
C GLY A 128 -0.11 -6.99 -0.23
N ALA A 129 0.36 -7.57 -1.35
CA ALA A 129 1.73 -8.06 -1.51
C ALA A 129 2.71 -6.91 -1.80
N LEU A 130 2.23 -5.82 -2.40
CA LEU A 130 2.97 -4.57 -2.56
C LEU A 130 2.30 -3.44 -1.77
N PRO A 131 3.10 -2.50 -1.22
CA PRO A 131 2.54 -1.31 -0.59
C PRO A 131 1.82 -0.47 -1.63
N ILE A 132 0.67 0.11 -1.25
CA ILE A 132 -0.08 1.01 -2.11
C ILE A 132 0.78 2.22 -2.43
N ASN A 133 1.08 2.42 -3.72
CA ASN A 133 1.81 3.61 -4.15
C ASN A 133 0.91 4.83 -3.92
N CYS A 134 1.33 5.72 -3.03
CA CYS A 134 0.54 6.86 -2.61
C CYS A 134 1.15 8.13 -3.23
N PRO A 135 0.33 9.00 -3.84
CA PRO A 135 0.80 10.21 -4.54
C PRO A 135 1.32 11.30 -3.59
N GLY A 136 1.43 11.02 -2.29
CA GLY A 136 1.86 11.98 -1.29
C GLY A 136 1.95 11.40 0.11
N SER A 137 2.04 12.30 1.08
CA SER A 137 2.19 11.98 2.50
C SER A 137 1.09 12.62 3.32
N VAL A 138 0.49 11.84 4.21
CA VAL A 138 -0.31 12.35 5.32
C VAL A 138 0.63 12.63 6.49
N TYR A 139 0.44 13.76 7.17
CA TYR A 139 1.31 14.23 8.23
C TYR A 139 0.56 14.68 9.48
N PHE A 140 1.28 14.62 10.60
CA PHE A 140 0.83 15.06 11.91
C PHE A 140 1.77 16.15 12.41
N ILE A 141 1.29 17.39 12.46
CA ILE A 141 2.08 18.54 12.92
C ILE A 141 1.49 19.06 14.22
N GLN A 142 2.31 19.23 15.25
CA GLN A 142 1.88 19.78 16.53
C GLN A 142 2.30 21.24 16.68
N SER A 143 1.43 22.07 17.24
CA SER A 143 1.83 23.39 17.73
C SER A 143 2.50 23.28 19.10
N GLU A 144 3.67 23.88 19.26
CA GLU A 144 4.41 23.88 20.52
C GLU A 144 3.65 24.55 21.67
N LYS A 145 2.83 25.57 21.39
CA LYS A 145 2.10 26.32 22.44
C LYS A 145 0.77 25.70 22.83
N THR A 146 -0.04 25.29 21.84
CA THR A 146 -1.40 24.79 22.11
C THR A 146 -1.44 23.27 22.24
N HIS A 147 -0.36 22.58 21.84
CA HIS A 147 -0.29 21.13 21.70
C HIS A 147 -1.30 20.52 20.72
N ALA A 148 -2.10 21.34 20.03
CA ALA A 148 -3.03 20.90 19.00
C ALA A 148 -2.28 20.24 17.84
N VAL A 149 -2.86 19.17 17.31
CA VAL A 149 -2.29 18.36 16.24
C VAL A 149 -3.08 18.62 14.96
N LYS A 150 -2.37 19.07 13.92
CA LYS A 150 -2.89 19.15 12.56
C LYS A 150 -2.69 17.82 11.86
N ILE A 151 -3.75 17.30 11.25
CA ILE A 151 -3.70 16.18 10.31
C ILE A 151 -3.85 16.76 8.90
N GLY A 152 -2.87 16.56 8.02
CA GLY A 152 -2.93 17.12 6.67
C GLY A 152 -2.26 16.26 5.61
N PHE A 153 -2.54 16.54 4.34
CA PHE A 153 -1.92 15.88 3.19
C PHE A 153 -0.99 16.82 2.39
N THR A 154 0.02 16.26 1.73
CA THR A 154 0.85 16.94 0.72
C THR A 154 1.28 15.95 -0.36
N SER A 155 1.20 16.34 -1.63
CA SER A 155 1.78 15.57 -2.76
C SER A 155 3.27 15.85 -3.00
N GLY A 156 3.83 16.87 -2.32
CA GLY A 156 5.24 17.23 -2.40
C GLY A 156 5.98 17.05 -1.07
N PRO A 157 7.28 17.47 -1.02
CA PRO A 157 8.12 17.31 0.17
C PRO A 157 7.50 17.94 1.42
N ILE A 158 7.45 17.17 2.50
CA ILE A 158 6.77 17.56 3.74
C ILE A 158 7.44 18.75 4.43
N GLU A 159 8.76 18.88 4.30
CA GLU A 159 9.55 19.98 4.86
C GLU A 159 9.13 21.32 4.24
N LYS A 160 8.86 21.33 2.93
CA LYS A 160 8.34 22.51 2.23
C LYS A 160 6.95 22.87 2.74
N ARG A 161 6.09 21.88 2.98
CA ARG A 161 4.75 22.09 3.54
C ARG A 161 4.81 22.63 4.97
N LEU A 162 5.67 22.07 5.82
CA LEU A 162 5.89 22.55 7.19
C LEU A 162 6.39 24.00 7.19
N ALA A 163 7.39 24.33 6.37
CA ALA A 163 7.89 25.69 6.24
C ALA A 163 6.80 26.67 5.80
N SER A 164 5.98 26.28 4.81
CA SER A 164 4.84 27.08 4.37
C SER A 164 3.76 27.26 5.43
N LEU A 165 3.50 26.26 6.28
CA LEU A 165 2.54 26.39 7.38
C LEU A 165 3.08 27.31 8.49
N GLN A 166 4.39 27.25 8.75
CA GLN A 166 5.04 28.04 9.78
C GLN A 166 4.96 29.56 9.50
N THR A 167 4.96 29.99 8.23
CA THR A 167 4.86 31.43 7.89
C THR A 167 3.53 32.05 8.30
N ALA A 168 2.46 31.26 8.33
CA ALA A 168 1.12 31.68 8.71
C ALA A 168 0.75 31.29 10.15
N HIS A 169 1.66 30.66 10.90
CA HIS A 169 1.41 30.20 12.26
C HIS A 169 2.35 30.90 13.27
N PRO A 170 1.83 31.60 14.29
CA PRO A 170 2.64 32.42 15.19
C PRO A 170 3.50 31.60 16.17
N TYR A 171 3.13 30.34 16.40
CA TYR A 171 3.88 29.43 17.27
C TYR A 171 4.63 28.40 16.44
N LYS A 172 5.76 27.91 16.97
CA LYS A 172 6.55 26.88 16.31
C LYS A 172 5.72 25.62 16.09
N LEU A 173 5.90 25.04 14.91
CA LEU A 173 5.26 23.81 14.47
C LEU A 173 6.30 22.69 14.45
N GLN A 174 5.92 21.53 14.97
CA GLN A 174 6.75 20.34 15.01
C GLN A 174 6.09 19.20 14.24
N LEU A 175 6.80 18.63 13.28
CA LEU A 175 6.38 17.38 12.64
C LEU A 175 6.52 16.23 13.65
N LEU A 176 5.40 15.57 13.97
CA LEU A 176 5.38 14.40 14.85
C LEU A 176 5.61 13.09 14.08
N ALA A 177 4.92 12.93 12.96
CA ALA A 177 4.99 11.75 12.09
C ALA A 177 4.47 12.07 10.69
N ALA A 178 4.85 11.26 9.72
CA ALA A 178 4.31 11.27 8.37
C ALA A 178 4.24 9.84 7.83
N LEU A 179 3.33 9.59 6.90
CA LEU A 179 3.25 8.33 6.19
C LEU A 179 2.75 8.54 4.77
N ALA A 180 3.15 7.65 3.87
CA ALA A 180 2.58 7.57 2.53
C ALA A 180 1.05 7.49 2.64
N GLY A 181 0.36 8.35 1.91
CA GLY A 181 -1.08 8.53 2.07
C GLY A 181 -1.74 9.22 0.89
N THR A 182 -3.07 9.24 0.87
CA THR A 182 -3.88 9.99 -0.10
C THR A 182 -4.70 11.06 0.61
N VAL A 183 -5.31 11.96 -0.16
CA VAL A 183 -6.34 12.90 0.34
C VAL A 183 -7.52 12.13 0.95
N ALA A 184 -7.91 10.99 0.38
CA ALA A 184 -8.98 10.16 0.92
C ALA A 184 -8.60 9.59 2.30
N TYR A 185 -7.34 9.18 2.47
CA TYR A 185 -6.86 8.66 3.75
C TYR A 185 -6.78 9.76 4.82
N GLU A 186 -6.32 10.97 4.48
CA GLU A 186 -6.42 12.14 5.36
C GLU A 186 -7.85 12.36 5.84
N LYS A 187 -8.82 12.36 4.91
CA LYS A 187 -10.24 12.51 5.23
C LYS A 187 -10.75 11.40 6.16
N SER A 188 -10.32 10.16 5.94
CA SER A 188 -10.69 9.05 6.83
C SER A 188 -10.17 9.24 8.26
N LEU A 189 -8.96 9.79 8.43
CA LEU A 189 -8.39 10.10 9.74
C LEU A 189 -9.11 11.29 10.40
N HIS A 190 -9.45 12.29 9.60
CA HIS A 190 -10.30 13.40 10.00
C HIS A 190 -11.65 12.93 10.53
N ASP A 191 -12.27 11.93 9.89
CA ASP A 191 -13.53 11.32 10.32
C ASP A 191 -13.34 10.45 11.58
N ARG A 192 -12.27 9.64 11.61
CA ARG A 192 -11.88 8.79 12.76
C ARG A 192 -11.70 9.60 14.04
N PHE A 193 -11.04 10.76 13.94
CA PHE A 193 -10.75 11.64 15.09
C PHE A 193 -11.68 12.85 15.18
N ALA A 194 -12.82 12.84 14.47
CA ALA A 194 -13.75 13.96 14.43
C ALA A 194 -14.22 14.42 15.83
N LYS A 195 -14.31 13.50 16.79
CA LYS A 195 -14.67 13.80 18.19
C LYS A 195 -13.65 14.72 18.91
N PHE A 196 -12.43 14.78 18.43
CA PHE A 196 -11.33 15.59 18.98
C PHE A 196 -11.03 16.81 18.12
N ARG A 197 -11.84 17.09 17.09
CA ARG A 197 -11.60 18.22 16.18
C ARG A 197 -11.86 19.53 16.91
N LEU A 198 -10.89 20.43 16.85
CA LEU A 198 -10.98 21.79 17.39
C LEU A 198 -11.54 22.74 16.32
N GLU A 199 -10.72 23.12 15.35
CA GLU A 199 -11.10 24.00 14.26
C GLU A 199 -10.37 23.61 12.96
N GLY A 200 -11.12 23.52 11.86
CA GLY A 200 -10.60 23.08 10.57
C GLY A 200 -9.93 21.71 10.66
N GLU A 201 -8.63 21.67 10.34
CA GLU A 201 -7.81 20.45 10.31
C GLU A 201 -7.00 20.23 11.62
N TRP A 202 -7.33 20.98 12.69
CA TRP A 202 -6.65 20.89 13.99
C TRP A 202 -7.47 20.09 15.00
N PHE A 203 -6.79 19.24 15.77
CA PHE A 203 -7.36 18.30 16.72
C PHE A 203 -6.69 18.43 18.09
N GLU A 204 -7.44 18.13 19.15
CA GLU A 204 -6.92 18.00 20.51
C GLU A 204 -5.92 16.82 20.57
N PRO A 205 -4.81 16.93 21.31
CA PRO A 205 -3.84 15.84 21.48
C PRO A 205 -4.37 14.71 22.38
N HIS A 206 -5.52 14.14 22.02
CA HIS A 206 -6.16 13.04 22.75
C HIS A 206 -5.28 11.78 22.73
N PRO A 207 -5.27 10.96 23.81
CA PRO A 207 -4.47 9.73 23.88
C PRO A 207 -4.60 8.81 22.67
N ASP A 208 -5.81 8.62 22.13
CA ASP A 208 -6.04 7.77 20.95
C ASP A 208 -5.32 8.30 19.69
N LEU A 209 -5.31 9.62 19.48
CA LEU A 209 -4.61 10.25 18.37
C LEU A 209 -3.10 10.13 18.57
N MET A 210 -2.61 10.42 19.77
CA MET A 210 -1.18 10.35 20.09
C MET A 210 -0.63 8.92 20.03
N ALA A 211 -1.45 7.92 20.41
CA ALA A 211 -1.11 6.51 20.25
C ALA A 211 -0.97 6.13 18.77
N PHE A 212 -1.91 6.57 17.92
CA PHE A 212 -1.82 6.38 16.47
C PHE A 212 -0.55 7.01 15.89
N VAL A 213 -0.27 8.27 16.24
CA VAL A 213 0.94 8.99 15.81
C VAL A 213 2.22 8.26 16.25
N SER A 214 2.23 7.69 17.44
CA SER A 214 3.38 6.93 17.97
C SER A 214 3.63 5.65 17.17
N VAL A 215 2.57 4.93 16.79
CA VAL A 215 2.67 3.73 15.94
C VAL A 215 3.24 4.10 14.55
N VAL A 216 2.73 5.16 13.94
CA VAL A 216 3.24 5.65 12.64
C VAL A 216 4.73 5.99 12.75
N ARG A 217 5.13 6.71 13.79
CA ARG A 217 6.53 7.10 14.02
C ARG A 217 7.45 5.89 14.19
N LEU A 218 6.99 4.85 14.87
CA LEU A 218 7.76 3.61 15.07
C LEU A 218 7.87 2.78 13.78
N GLY A 219 6.82 2.76 12.95
CA GLY A 219 6.84 2.09 11.64
C GLY A 219 7.86 2.67 10.67
N LEU A 220 8.12 3.98 10.73
CA LEU A 220 9.17 4.64 9.93
C LEU A 220 10.60 4.36 10.46
N GLY A 221 10.74 3.99 11.73
CA GLY A 221 12.04 3.76 12.37
C GLY A 221 12.74 2.47 11.95
N HIS A 222 12.04 1.51 11.34
CA HIS A 222 12.60 0.23 10.90
C HIS A 222 13.14 0.23 9.45
N ASN A 223 12.81 1.24 8.63
CA ASN A 223 13.22 1.28 7.22
C ASN A 223 14.53 2.06 6.97
N ASN A 224 15.10 2.73 7.99
CA ASN A 224 16.31 3.55 7.84
C ASN A 224 17.60 2.90 8.42
N SER A 225 17.61 1.58 8.62
CA SER A 225 18.79 0.88 9.21
C SER A 225 19.75 0.25 8.19
N GLN A 226 19.50 0.35 6.89
CA GLN A 226 20.41 -0.16 5.85
C GLN A 226 20.96 0.97 4.97
N GLU A 227 21.59 1.97 5.58
CA GLU A 227 22.51 2.88 4.87
C GLU A 227 23.37 3.63 5.89
N ARG A 228 24.37 2.93 6.44
CA ARG A 228 25.58 3.50 7.05
C ARG A 228 26.54 2.38 7.48
N THR A 229 27.30 1.91 6.50
CA THR A 229 28.65 1.36 6.73
C THR A 229 29.48 1.71 5.52
N GLU A 230 30.21 2.82 5.63
CA GLU A 230 31.56 2.94 5.05
C GLU A 230 32.57 2.36 6.05
#